data_AF-A0A0R3TF75-F1
#
_entry.id   AF-A0A0R3TF75-F1
#
_cell.length_a   1.000
_cell.length_b   1.000
_cell.length_c   1.000
_cell.angle_alpha   90.00
_cell.angle_beta   90.00
_cell.angle_gamma   90.00
#
_symmetry.space_group_name_H-M   'P 1'
#
loop_
_entity.id
_entity.type
_entity.pdbx_description
1 polymer ?
#
loop_
_entity_poly.entity_id
_entity_poly.type
_entity_poly.pdbx_seq_one_letter_code
_entity_poly.pdbx_strand_id
1 'polypeptide(L)' 'MGGYWITGVIPLCATALLPMLAGPIMGLQTSGTLSREYLPMSNFLFISSMFLAGAAEHSNLHRRIVMLCLKCMGGDPRL' A
#
# COMPACT_ATOMS: atom_id res chain seq x y z
N MET A 1 11.17 0.14 -22.91
CA MET A 1 10.27 0.44 -21.77
C MET A 1 10.78 -0.14 -20.44
N GLY A 2 12.09 -0.11 -20.17
CA GLY A 2 12.68 -0.57 -18.90
C GLY A 2 13.59 0.45 -18.22
N GLY A 3 14.00 1.49 -18.95
CA GLY A 3 14.89 2.53 -18.43
C GLY A 3 14.33 3.21 -17.18
N TYR A 4 13.08 3.68 -17.20
CA TYR A 4 12.49 4.41 -16.07
C TYR A 4 12.34 3.61 -14.77
N TRP A 5 12.26 2.28 -14.86
CA TRP A 5 12.18 1.41 -13.68
C TRP A 5 13.55 1.18 -13.05
N ILE A 6 14.61 1.20 -13.86
CA ILE A 6 15.99 0.93 -13.44
C ILE A 6 16.70 2.23 -13.05
N THR A 7 16.39 3.35 -13.71
CA THR A 7 17.09 4.62 -13.49
C THR A 7 16.60 5.39 -12.26
N GLY A 8 15.46 5.01 -11.67
CA GLY A 8 14.95 5.61 -10.43
C GLY A 8 14.66 7.12 -10.50
N VAL A 9 14.70 7.71 -11.70
CA VAL A 9 14.53 9.16 -11.93
C VAL A 9 13.13 9.63 -11.50
N ILE A 10 12.17 8.71 -11.53
CA ILE A 10 10.78 8.93 -11.13
C ILE A 10 10.44 7.92 -10.02
N PRO A 11 9.78 8.33 -8.92
CA PRO A 11 9.36 7.41 -7.86
C PRO A 11 8.52 6.27 -8.45
N LEU A 12 8.77 5.04 -8.01
CA LEU A 12 8.22 3.81 -8.58
C LEU A 12 6.69 3.86 -8.76
N CYS A 13 5.98 4.50 -7.82
CA CYS A 13 4.54 4.72 -7.89
C CYS A 13 4.11 5.58 -9.08
N ALA A 14 4.86 6.64 -9.39
CA ALA A 14 4.57 7.53 -10.51
C ALA A 14 4.90 6.87 -11.86
N THR A 15 5.97 6.08 -11.94
CA THR A 15 6.29 5.27 -13.12
C THR A 15 5.25 4.17 -13.35
N ALA A 16 4.74 3.58 -12.27
CA ALA A 16 3.64 2.62 -12.34
C ALA A 16 2.33 3.27 -12.81
N LEU A 17 2.06 4.55 -12.55
CA LEU A 17 0.86 5.24 -13.05
C LEU A 17 0.98 5.71 -14.51
N LEU A 18 2.19 5.71 -15.07
CA LEU A 18 2.49 6.23 -16.40
C LEU A 18 1.66 5.57 -17.53
N PRO A 19 1.42 4.24 -17.55
CA PRO A 19 0.57 3.61 -18.57
C PRO A 19 -0.90 4.03 -18.47
N MET A 20 -1.38 4.34 -17.27
CA MET A 20 -2.75 4.79 -17.04
C MET A 20 -2.99 6.22 -17.57
N LEU A 21 -1.94 7.06 -17.62
CA LEU A 21 -1.98 8.38 -18.27
C LEU A 21 -1.64 8.32 -19.76
N ALA A 22 -0.60 7.56 -20.15
CA ALA A 22 -0.15 7.47 -21.53
C ALA A 22 -1.14 6.71 -22.43
N GLY A 23 -1.83 5.70 -21.89
CA GLY A 23 -2.85 4.92 -22.60
C GLY A 23 -3.99 5.76 -23.18
N PRO A 24 -4.68 6.62 -22.39
CA PRO A 24 -5.73 7.48 -22.92
C PRO A 24 -5.20 8.63 -23.78
N ILE A 25 -3.99 9.16 -23.50
CA ILE A 25 -3.36 10.19 -24.35
C ILE A 25 -3.04 9.65 -25.75
N MET A 26 -2.69 8.36 -25.86
CA MET A 26 -2.46 7.68 -27.14
C MET A 26 -3.74 7.16 -27.80
N GLY A 27 -4.93 7.37 -27.22
CA GLY A 27 -6.21 6.99 -27.80
C GLY A 27 -6.47 5.48 -27.89
N LEU A 28 -5.74 4.67 -27.10
CA LEU A 28 -5.81 3.20 -27.18
C LEU A 28 -7.07 2.64 -26.54
N GLN A 29 -7.46 3.17 -25.37
CA GLN A 29 -8.57 2.68 -24.56
C GLN A 29 -9.20 3.83 -23.77
N THR A 30 -10.49 3.73 -23.48
CA THR A 30 -11.22 4.69 -22.65
C THR A 30 -10.64 4.70 -21.23
N SER A 31 -10.47 5.88 -20.64
CA SER A 31 -9.88 6.04 -19.29
C SER A 31 -10.56 5.16 -18.23
N GLY A 32 -11.87 4.94 -18.34
CA GLY A 32 -12.64 4.09 -17.43
C GLY A 32 -12.28 2.59 -17.48
N THR A 33 -11.99 2.04 -18.66
CA THR A 33 -11.63 0.61 -18.79
C THR A 33 -10.20 0.38 -18.31
N LEU A 34 -9.27 1.25 -18.69
CA LEU A 34 -7.88 1.20 -18.21
C LEU A 34 -7.79 1.33 -16.70
N SER A 35 -8.53 2.27 -16.10
CA SER A 35 -8.54 2.45 -14.64
C SER A 35 -8.98 1.18 -13.90
N ARG A 36 -9.97 0.47 -14.46
CA ARG A 36 -10.53 -0.75 -13.86
C ARG A 36 -9.59 -1.95 -13.95
N GLU A 37 -8.80 -2.00 -15.02
CA GLU A 37 -7.82 -3.06 -15.27
C GLU A 37 -6.50 -2.81 -14.51
N TYR A 38 -6.14 -1.53 -14.31
CA TYR A 38 -4.94 -1.11 -13.62
C TYR A 38 -5.07 -1.05 -12.09
N LEU A 39 -6.29 -0.80 -11.58
CA LEU A 39 -6.63 -0.82 -10.14
C LEU A 39 -7.64 -1.94 -9.85
N PRO A 40 -7.24 -3.22 -9.96
CA PRO A 40 -8.11 -4.32 -9.53
C PRO A 40 -8.32 -4.28 -8.02
N MET A 41 -9.38 -4.92 -7.53
CA MET A 41 -9.71 -4.97 -6.10
C MET A 41 -8.54 -5.39 -5.21
N SER A 42 -7.65 -6.27 -5.69
CA SER A 42 -6.45 -6.70 -4.96
C SER A 42 -5.50 -5.53 -4.62
N ASN A 43 -5.26 -4.61 -5.56
CA ASN A 43 -4.40 -3.45 -5.33
C ASN A 43 -5.04 -2.50 -4.30
N PHE A 44 -6.36 -2.33 -4.37
CA PHE A 44 -7.10 -1.52 -3.42
C PHE A 44 -7.07 -2.11 -2.00
N LEU A 45 -7.15 -3.44 -1.90
CA LEU A 45 -7.03 -4.17 -0.63
C LEU A 45 -5.65 -3.99 -0.02
N PHE A 46 -4.60 -4.03 -0.85
CA PHE A 46 -3.23 -3.81 -0.41
C PHE A 46 -3.02 -2.39 0.12
N ILE A 47 -3.51 -1.37 -0.60
CA ILE A 47 -3.45 0.02 -0.13
C ILE A 47 -4.23 0.16 1.19
N SER A 48 -5.43 -0.40 1.26
CA SER A 48 -6.28 -0.35 2.46
C SER A 48 -5.64 -1.05 3.67
N SER A 49 -4.92 -2.15 3.46
CA SER A 49 -4.21 -2.84 4.55
C SER A 49 -3.02 -2.03 5.06
N MET A 50 -2.32 -1.28 4.19
CA MET A 50 -1.28 -0.35 4.61
C MET A 50 -1.84 0.80 5.46
N PHE A 51 -2.99 1.37 5.05
CA PHE A 51 -3.69 2.37 5.87
C PHE A 51 -4.11 1.81 7.23
N LEU A 52 -4.65 0.59 7.26
CA LEU A 52 -5.04 -0.08 8.50
C LEU A 52 -3.83 -0.36 9.40
N ALA A 53 -2.71 -0.79 8.84
CA ALA A 53 -1.45 -0.99 9.56
C ALA A 53 -0.95 0.33 10.18
N GLY A 54 -0.96 1.43 9.43
CA GLY A 54 -0.58 2.75 9.95
C GLY A 54 -1.52 3.25 11.05
N ALA A 55 -2.82 3.03 10.92
CA ALA A 55 -3.79 3.34 11.97
C ALA A 55 -3.57 2.49 13.23
N ALA A 56 -3.22 1.21 13.07
CA ALA A 56 -2.89 0.31 14.17
C ALA A 56 -1.58 0.72 14.87
N GLU A 57 -0.59 1.20 14.11
CA GLU A 57 0.66 1.77 14.64
C GLU A 57 0.39 3.04 15.45
N HIS A 58 -0.37 3.99 14.91
CA HIS A 58 -0.74 5.23 15.63
C HIS A 58 -1.54 4.94 16.91
N SER A 59 -2.42 3.94 16.88
CA SER A 59 -3.17 3.47 18.05
C SER A 59 -2.31 2.73 19.08
N ASN A 60 -1.01 2.54 18.80
CA ASN A 60 -0.06 1.76 19.60
C ASN A 60 -0.61 0.37 19.94
N LEU A 61 -1.36 -0.24 19.02
CA LEU A 61 -2.08 -1.48 19.26
C LEU A 61 -1.12 -2.62 19.59
N HIS A 62 0.07 -2.63 18.97
CA HIS A 62 1.15 -3.54 19.29
C HIS A 62 1.51 -3.52 20.79
N ARG A 63 1.63 -2.33 21.41
CA ARG A 63 1.97 -2.20 22.84
C ARG A 63 0.83 -2.71 23.74
N ARG A 64 -0.44 -2.48 23.36
CA ARG A 64 -1.60 -3.01 24.10
C ARG A 64 -1.63 -4.53 24.08
N ILE A 65 -1.34 -5.14 22.93
CA ILE A 65 -1.30 -6.61 22.78
C ILE A 65 -0.17 -7.19 23.64
N VAL A 66 1.02 -6.59 23.62
CA VAL A 66 2.15 -7.03 24.47
C VAL A 66 1.79 -6.98 25.96
N MET A 67 1.19 -5.88 26.44
CA MET A 67 0.77 -5.76 27.84
C MET A 67 -0.33 -6.77 28.22
N LEU A 68 -1.25 -7.10 27.30
CA LEU A 68 -2.25 -8.15 27.50
C LEU A 68 -1.62 -9.53 27.59
N CYS A 69 -0.73 -9.88 26.67
CA CYS A 69 -0.01 -11.15 26.70
C CYS A 69 0.83 -11.30 27.97
N LEU A 70 1.53 -10.26 28.41
CA LEU A 70 2.29 -10.26 29.67
C LEU A 70 1.39 -10.50 30.89
N LYS A 71 0.23 -9.84 30.95
CA LYS A 71 -0.77 -10.08 32.00
C LYS A 71 -1.32 -11.50 31.98
N CYS A 72 -1.64 -12.04 30.80
CA CYS A 72 -2.15 -13.42 30.67
C CYS A 72 -1.10 -14.47 31.09
N MET A 73 0.17 -14.20 30.81
CA MET A 73 1.26 -15.13 31.12
C MET A 73 1.84 -14.94 32.53
N GLY A 74 1.33 -13.96 33.29
CA GLY A 74 1.74 -13.70 34.68
C GLY A 74 3.12 -13.03 34.82
N GLY A 75 3.70 -12.51 33.74
CA GLY A 75 4.97 -11.80 33.76
C GLY A 75 4.79 -10.37 34.26
N ASP A 76 5.41 -10.03 35.39
CA ASP A 76 5.42 -8.67 35.92
C ASP A 76 5.96 -7.68 34.87
N PRO A 77 5.23 -6.60 34.50
CA PRO A 77 5.61 -5.68 33.43
C PRO A 77 6.75 -4.70 33.81
N ARG A 78 7.55 -5.04 34.84
CA ARG A 78 8.61 -4.20 35.41
C ARG A 78 10.02 -4.83 35.31
N LEU A 79 10.16 -5.99 34.68
CA LEU A 79 11.43 -6.66 34.39
C LEU A 79 11.69 -6.67 32.88
#